data_AF-A0A402AJ27-F1
#
_entry.id   AF-A0A402AJ27-F1
#
_cell.length_a   1.000
_cell.length_b   1.000
_cell.length_c   1.000
_cell.angle_alpha   90.00
_cell.angle_beta   90.00
_cell.angle_gamma   90.00
#
_symmetry.space_group_name_H-M   'P 1'
#
loop_
_entity.id
_entity.type
_entity.pdbx_description
1 polymer ?
#
loop_
_entity_poly.entity_id
_entity_poly.type
_entity_poly.pdbx_seq_one_letter_code
_entity_poly.pdbx_strand_id
1 'polypeptide(L)'
;MVTYDLKEICFSAPGSFLALKSNADGSRLIYCTTARKAMSEKWMDFWAANFFELVLVQDGVEVPYTWIAYPHRLDVTAGNGGTATFAFADGCTILFELHGVGLSLSALKPYKTQYRDRNGELCLVDAGTHYLHQFTCTSYSALTAPQVGTIEFAADQSGAFRWLRFEEIWHYRSTSVDQAAFQYAVHFEQWRHALQPVPELYRGTAEKALLLLWNCEVPISGSLSRRAIFSSKSWMNSVWSWDNCFHALAIAPMDAQLAWDQLLLVFDHQSPAGALPDVIHDGG
;
A
#
# COMPACT_ATOMS: atom_id res chain seq x y z
N MET A 1 -8.45 1.51 -19.82
CA MET A 1 -7.76 1.02 -18.61
C MET A 1 -8.81 0.79 -17.53
N VAL A 2 -8.68 -0.27 -16.76
CA VAL A 2 -9.60 -0.61 -15.66
C VAL A 2 -9.40 0.39 -14.53
N THR A 3 -10.50 0.96 -14.03
CA THR A 3 -10.53 1.74 -12.77
C THR A 3 -11.27 0.95 -11.71
N TYR A 4 -11.03 1.25 -10.43
CA TYR A 4 -11.67 0.53 -9.33
C TYR A 4 -11.96 1.43 -8.11
N ASP A 5 -12.83 0.94 -7.22
CA ASP A 5 -13.24 1.65 -6.02
C ASP A 5 -12.32 1.35 -4.84
N LEU A 6 -11.78 2.40 -4.21
CA LEU A 6 -10.92 2.30 -3.02
C LEU A 6 -11.65 1.90 -1.73
N LYS A 7 -12.98 1.81 -1.76
CA LYS A 7 -13.78 1.17 -0.71
C LYS A 7 -13.76 -0.36 -0.81
N GLU A 8 -13.56 -0.90 -2.02
CA GLU A 8 -13.49 -2.34 -2.26
C GLU A 8 -12.05 -2.86 -2.19
N ILE A 9 -11.13 -2.19 -2.91
CA ILE A 9 -9.74 -2.62 -3.09
C ILE A 9 -8.83 -1.43 -2.79
N CYS A 10 -7.88 -1.57 -1.87
CA CYS A 10 -6.95 -0.48 -1.60
C CYS A 10 -5.98 -0.24 -2.78
N PHE A 11 -5.49 0.98 -2.92
CA PHE A 11 -4.40 1.28 -3.84
C PHE A 11 -3.09 0.74 -3.25
N SER A 12 -2.56 -0.30 -3.87
CA SER A 12 -1.36 -1.03 -3.45
C SER A 12 -0.67 -1.64 -4.66
N ALA A 13 0.55 -2.13 -4.46
CA ALA A 13 1.36 -2.78 -5.48
C ALA A 13 1.66 -4.24 -5.12
N PRO A 14 1.90 -5.12 -6.12
CA PRO A 14 2.39 -6.47 -5.88
C PRO A 14 3.69 -6.45 -5.08
N GLY A 15 3.82 -7.33 -4.09
CA GLY A 15 5.00 -7.40 -3.23
C GLY A 15 5.09 -6.26 -2.21
N SER A 16 4.02 -5.48 -2.02
CA SER A 16 3.94 -4.42 -1.01
C SER A 16 2.95 -4.78 0.10
N PHE A 17 3.26 -4.38 1.33
CA PHE A 17 2.26 -4.26 2.41
C PHE A 17 1.71 -2.83 2.54
N LEU A 18 2.22 -1.89 1.77
CA LEU A 18 1.84 -0.49 1.86
C LEU A 18 0.58 -0.24 1.04
N ALA A 19 -0.30 0.64 1.51
CA ALA A 19 -1.52 0.96 0.78
C ALA A 19 -2.03 2.38 1.07
N LEU A 20 -2.77 2.92 0.09
CA LEU A 20 -3.71 4.02 0.28
C LEU A 20 -5.14 3.46 0.21
N LYS A 21 -5.99 3.79 1.18
CA LYS A 21 -7.39 3.35 1.20
C LYS A 21 -8.34 4.50 1.51
N SER A 22 -9.60 4.36 1.11
CA SER A 22 -10.66 5.25 1.56
C SER A 22 -10.82 5.18 3.09
N ASN A 23 -11.02 6.31 3.74
CA ASN A 23 -11.52 6.35 5.12
C ASN A 23 -13.00 5.90 5.17
N ALA A 24 -13.57 5.81 6.38
CA ALA A 24 -14.88 5.20 6.61
C ALA A 24 -16.04 5.94 5.93
N ASP A 25 -16.00 7.27 5.87
CA ASP A 25 -17.04 8.07 5.19
C ASP A 25 -16.77 8.24 3.68
N GLY A 26 -15.56 7.94 3.23
CA GLY A 26 -15.13 8.10 1.85
C GLY A 26 -14.85 9.54 1.43
N SER A 27 -14.52 10.40 2.39
CA SER A 27 -14.10 11.79 2.13
C SER A 27 -12.59 11.95 1.98
N ARG A 28 -11.79 11.04 2.57
CA ARG A 28 -10.32 11.13 2.56
C ARG A 28 -9.66 9.78 2.30
N LEU A 29 -8.40 9.87 1.87
CA LEU A 29 -7.49 8.73 1.76
C LEU A 29 -6.63 8.60 3.01
N ILE A 30 -6.36 7.36 3.40
CA ILE A 30 -5.49 6.99 4.51
C ILE A 30 -4.26 6.28 3.96
N TYR A 31 -3.08 6.79 4.30
CA TYR A 31 -1.83 6.09 4.19
C TYR A 31 -1.72 5.05 5.32
N CYS A 32 -1.58 3.77 4.94
CA CYS A 32 -1.65 2.65 5.87
C CYS A 32 -0.78 1.47 5.44
N THR A 33 -0.71 0.46 6.31
CA THR A 33 -0.19 -0.87 5.98
C THR A 33 -1.28 -1.93 6.04
N THR A 34 -1.09 -2.98 5.25
CA THR A 34 -1.92 -4.19 5.20
C THR A 34 -1.21 -5.36 5.90
N ALA A 35 -0.02 -5.14 6.45
CA ALA A 35 0.70 -6.09 7.28
C ALA A 35 -0.15 -6.45 8.51
N ARG A 36 -0.44 -7.74 8.70
CA ARG A 36 -1.38 -8.21 9.72
C ARG A 36 -0.87 -7.96 11.12
N LYS A 37 0.44 -8.09 11.35
CA LYS A 37 1.05 -7.78 12.65
C LYS A 37 0.77 -6.35 13.14
N ALA A 38 0.60 -5.41 12.21
CA ALA A 38 0.25 -4.02 12.51
C ALA A 38 -1.27 -3.81 12.68
N MET A 39 -2.11 -4.69 12.14
CA MET A 39 -3.57 -4.58 12.20
C MET A 39 -4.18 -5.22 13.46
N SER A 40 -3.52 -6.20 14.06
CA SER A 40 -3.99 -6.87 15.28
C SER A 40 -3.89 -6.01 16.53
N GLU A 41 -3.16 -4.90 16.49
CA GLU A 41 -2.88 -4.08 17.67
C GLU A 41 -3.60 -2.73 17.62
N LYS A 42 -4.70 -2.63 18.38
CA LYS A 42 -5.25 -1.32 18.75
C LYS A 42 -4.43 -0.76 19.91
N TRP A 43 -3.74 0.34 19.67
CA TRP A 43 -2.89 1.00 20.65
C TRP A 43 -3.64 2.14 21.31
N MET A 44 -4.20 1.86 22.48
CA MET A 44 -4.87 2.76 23.45
C MET A 44 -6.00 3.65 22.91
N ASP A 45 -5.85 4.32 21.77
CA ASP A 45 -6.87 5.16 21.12
C ASP A 45 -6.83 5.11 19.57
N PHE A 46 -5.86 4.42 18.96
CA PHE A 46 -5.67 4.40 17.49
C PHE A 46 -5.35 3.01 16.94
N TRP A 47 -5.45 2.86 15.62
CA TRP A 47 -5.05 1.65 14.89
C TRP A 47 -3.59 1.76 14.45
N ALA A 48 -2.74 0.83 14.88
CA ALA A 48 -1.33 0.87 14.49
C ALA A 48 -1.11 0.81 12.97
N ALA A 49 -2.00 0.17 12.23
CA ALA A 49 -1.91 0.08 10.77
C ALA A 49 -2.26 1.37 10.01
N ASN A 50 -2.92 2.34 10.63
CA ASN A 50 -3.26 3.61 9.99
C ASN A 50 -2.22 4.67 10.38
N PHE A 51 -1.60 5.31 9.38
CA PHE A 51 -0.47 6.21 9.61
C PHE A 51 -0.89 7.67 9.52
N PHE A 52 -1.42 8.08 8.36
CA PHE A 52 -1.76 9.47 8.08
C PHE A 52 -3.03 9.55 7.21
N GLU A 53 -3.84 10.58 7.42
CA GLU A 53 -4.83 11.02 6.43
C GLU A 53 -4.18 11.98 5.44
N LEU A 54 -4.55 11.85 4.17
CA LEU A 54 -4.16 12.78 3.12
C LEU A 54 -5.16 13.93 3.09
N VAL A 55 -4.69 15.16 3.25
CA VAL A 55 -5.48 16.37 3.19
C VAL A 55 -4.89 17.26 2.10
N LEU A 56 -5.67 17.59 1.08
CA LEU A 56 -5.24 18.57 0.08
C LEU A 56 -5.48 19.98 0.62
N VAL A 57 -4.50 20.86 0.45
CA VAL A 57 -4.53 22.21 1.04
C VAL A 57 -4.21 23.28 0.01
N GLN A 58 -4.89 24.43 0.09
CA GLN A 58 -4.57 25.64 -0.65
C GLN A 58 -4.50 26.81 0.33
N ASP A 59 -3.37 27.52 0.36
CA ASP A 59 -3.13 28.65 1.27
C ASP A 59 -3.40 28.30 2.76
N GLY A 60 -3.10 27.05 3.15
CA GLY A 60 -3.32 26.54 4.50
C GLY A 60 -4.77 26.12 4.82
N VAL A 61 -5.67 26.18 3.85
CA VAL A 61 -7.08 25.75 3.99
C VAL A 61 -7.27 24.42 3.29
N GLU A 62 -7.93 23.47 3.95
CA GLU A 62 -8.30 22.19 3.36
C GLU A 62 -9.25 22.35 2.18
N VAL A 63 -8.99 21.59 1.12
CA VAL A 63 -9.81 21.51 -0.08
C VAL A 63 -10.32 20.07 -0.23
N PRO A 64 -11.65 19.85 -0.35
CA PRO A 64 -12.18 18.51 -0.60
C PRO A 64 -11.69 18.00 -1.95
N TYR A 65 -11.61 16.68 -2.10
CA TYR A 65 -11.10 16.06 -3.31
C TYR A 65 -11.83 14.77 -3.66
N THR A 66 -11.64 14.35 -4.91
CA THR A 66 -12.11 13.05 -5.44
C THR A 66 -10.92 12.31 -6.05
N TRP A 67 -11.08 11.03 -6.33
CA TRP A 67 -9.99 10.21 -6.88
C TRP A 67 -10.46 9.22 -7.93
N ILE A 68 -9.51 8.81 -8.77
CA ILE A 68 -9.64 7.70 -9.71
C ILE A 68 -8.44 6.78 -9.52
N ALA A 69 -8.71 5.54 -9.11
CA ALA A 69 -7.68 4.53 -8.94
C ALA A 69 -7.52 3.67 -10.21
N TYR A 70 -6.28 3.55 -10.66
CA TYR A 70 -5.84 2.61 -11.68
C TYR A 70 -4.88 1.60 -11.03
N PRO A 71 -4.65 0.43 -11.63
CA PRO A 71 -3.70 -0.56 -11.09
C PRO A 71 -2.30 0.03 -10.85
N HIS A 72 -1.91 1.02 -11.65
CA HIS A 72 -0.55 1.53 -11.71
C HIS A 72 -0.38 2.94 -11.13
N ARG A 73 -1.47 3.68 -10.90
CA ARG A 73 -1.44 5.04 -10.35
C ARG A 73 -2.78 5.42 -9.71
N LEU A 74 -2.75 6.42 -8.84
CA LEU A 74 -3.92 7.02 -8.23
C LEU A 74 -3.93 8.52 -8.53
N ASP A 75 -4.95 8.96 -9.27
CA ASP A 75 -5.13 10.36 -9.64
C ASP A 75 -6.14 10.99 -8.68
N VAL A 76 -5.79 12.10 -8.05
CA VAL A 76 -6.62 12.84 -7.10
C VAL A 76 -6.86 14.25 -7.63
N THR A 77 -8.11 14.70 -7.59
CA THR A 77 -8.53 16.03 -8.06
C THR A 77 -9.20 16.80 -6.93
N ALA A 78 -8.62 17.92 -6.56
CA ALA A 78 -9.15 18.85 -5.57
C ALA A 78 -10.30 19.69 -6.15
N GLY A 79 -11.22 20.14 -5.30
CA GLY A 79 -12.38 20.94 -5.69
C GLY A 79 -12.03 22.31 -6.29
N ASN A 80 -10.80 22.78 -6.10
CA ASN A 80 -10.26 24.00 -6.70
C ASN A 80 -9.61 23.78 -8.09
N GLY A 81 -9.58 22.54 -8.59
CA GLY A 81 -8.96 22.15 -9.86
C GLY A 81 -7.49 21.73 -9.76
N GLY A 82 -6.86 21.83 -8.59
CA GLY A 82 -5.53 21.28 -8.36
C GLY A 82 -5.55 19.74 -8.35
N THR A 83 -4.40 19.12 -8.61
CA THR A 83 -4.28 17.66 -8.73
C THR A 83 -3.12 17.12 -7.94
N ALA A 84 -3.27 15.89 -7.45
CA ALA A 84 -2.19 15.10 -6.88
C ALA A 84 -2.19 13.71 -7.53
N THR A 85 -1.04 13.24 -7.98
CA THR A 85 -0.89 11.91 -8.60
C THR A 85 0.05 11.08 -7.76
N PHE A 86 -0.33 9.83 -7.45
CA PHE A 86 0.47 8.90 -6.66
C PHE A 86 0.81 7.64 -7.46
N ALA A 87 2.03 7.15 -7.32
CA ALA A 87 2.46 5.88 -7.91
C ALA A 87 3.47 5.17 -7.00
N PHE A 88 3.46 3.84 -7.01
CA PHE A 88 4.48 3.06 -6.31
C PHE A 88 5.79 3.10 -7.11
N ALA A 89 6.91 3.41 -6.46
CA ALA A 89 8.23 3.20 -7.05
C ALA A 89 8.72 1.77 -6.86
N ASP A 90 8.40 1.17 -5.72
CA ASP A 90 8.80 -0.17 -5.31
C ASP A 90 7.85 -0.68 -4.21
N GLY A 91 8.12 -1.86 -3.63
CA GLY A 91 7.25 -2.46 -2.60
C GLY A 91 7.16 -1.69 -1.28
N CYS A 92 7.94 -0.63 -1.06
CA CYS A 92 7.96 0.15 0.18
C CYS A 92 7.84 1.66 -0.01
N THR A 93 7.82 2.17 -1.24
CA THR A 93 7.88 3.60 -1.56
C THR A 93 6.72 4.05 -2.45
N ILE A 94 6.02 5.09 -2.03
CA ILE A 94 5.03 5.82 -2.84
C ILE A 94 5.63 7.17 -3.23
N LEU A 95 5.64 7.45 -4.53
CA LEU A 95 5.92 8.76 -5.11
C LEU A 95 4.62 9.55 -5.25
N PHE A 96 4.73 10.86 -5.22
CA PHE A 96 3.65 11.75 -5.58
C PHE A 96 4.12 12.99 -6.33
N GLU A 97 3.20 13.58 -7.08
CA GLU A 97 3.38 14.87 -7.75
C GLU A 97 2.13 15.72 -7.52
N LEU A 98 2.33 16.99 -7.21
CA LEU A 98 1.28 17.95 -6.88
C LEU A 98 1.29 19.08 -7.92
N HIS A 99 0.11 19.51 -8.36
CA HIS A 99 -0.08 20.65 -9.26
C HIS A 99 -1.19 21.55 -8.75
N GLY A 100 -0.91 22.83 -8.50
CA GLY A 100 -1.90 23.81 -8.05
C GLY A 100 -2.56 23.54 -6.68
N VAL A 101 -2.05 22.60 -5.90
CA VAL A 101 -2.54 22.25 -4.55
C VAL A 101 -1.39 21.66 -3.72
N GLY A 102 -1.37 21.94 -2.42
CA GLY A 102 -0.47 21.29 -1.46
C GLY A 102 -1.04 20.00 -0.88
N LEU A 103 -0.20 19.23 -0.21
CA LEU A 103 -0.57 18.01 0.51
C LEU A 103 -0.14 18.13 1.97
N SER A 104 -1.06 17.88 2.88
CA SER A 104 -0.80 17.69 4.31
C SER A 104 -1.07 16.23 4.66
N LEU A 105 -0.08 15.56 5.23
CA LEU A 105 -0.26 14.24 5.85
C LEU A 105 -0.57 14.47 7.34
N SER A 106 -1.84 14.34 7.70
CA SER A 106 -2.31 14.47 9.08
C SER A 106 -2.12 13.16 9.82
N ALA A 107 -1.22 13.11 10.81
CA ALA A 107 -0.95 11.86 11.50
C ALA A 107 -2.20 11.36 12.27
N LEU A 108 -2.43 10.05 12.20
CA LEU A 108 -3.53 9.37 12.89
C LEU A 108 -3.11 8.76 14.23
N LYS A 109 -1.82 8.86 14.55
CA LYS A 109 -1.21 8.39 15.78
C LYS A 109 0.09 9.15 16.07
N PRO A 110 0.52 9.22 17.34
CA PRO A 110 1.81 9.82 17.68
C PRO A 110 2.97 8.88 17.31
N TYR A 111 4.08 9.50 16.93
CA TYR A 111 5.35 8.80 16.70
C TYR A 111 6.30 9.06 17.87
N LYS A 112 6.97 8.03 18.38
CA LYS A 112 7.81 8.17 19.59
C LYS A 112 9.10 8.94 19.34
N THR A 113 9.66 8.78 18.15
CA THR A 113 10.95 9.36 17.80
C THR A 113 10.89 9.88 16.38
N GLN A 114 11.39 11.10 16.19
CA GLN A 114 11.55 11.74 14.91
C GLN A 114 12.97 12.31 14.81
N TYR A 115 13.58 12.24 13.64
CA TYR A 115 14.90 12.80 13.38
C TYR A 115 15.07 13.07 11.89
N ARG A 116 16.14 13.77 11.51
CA ARG A 116 16.54 13.89 10.10
C ARG A 116 17.72 12.97 9.83
N ASP A 117 17.67 12.26 8.71
CA ASP A 117 18.81 11.47 8.26
C ASP A 117 19.93 12.35 7.68
N ARG A 118 20.98 11.71 7.14
CA ARG A 118 22.14 12.42 6.57
C ARG A 118 21.80 13.24 5.31
N ASN A 119 20.71 12.92 4.62
CA ASN A 119 20.22 13.66 3.46
C ASN A 119 19.22 14.75 3.85
N GLY A 120 18.89 14.86 5.15
CA GLY A 120 17.92 15.81 5.66
C GLY A 120 16.49 15.30 5.63
N GLU A 121 16.26 14.03 5.25
CA GLU A 121 14.92 13.47 5.15
C GLU A 121 14.32 13.21 6.52
N LEU A 122 13.00 13.43 6.65
CA LEU A 122 12.31 13.18 7.91
C LEU A 122 12.15 11.68 8.12
N CYS A 123 12.71 11.18 9.22
CA CYS A 123 12.55 9.80 9.69
C CYS A 123 11.63 9.77 10.91
N LEU A 124 10.65 8.85 10.91
CA LEU A 124 9.80 8.57 12.07
C LEU A 124 9.96 7.11 12.48
N VAL A 125 10.17 6.87 13.78
CA VAL A 125 10.16 5.52 14.36
C VAL A 125 8.74 5.19 14.80
N ASP A 126 8.15 4.19 14.15
CA ASP A 126 6.81 3.70 14.44
C ASP A 126 6.89 2.47 15.36
N ALA A 127 6.86 2.73 16.66
CA ALA A 127 6.89 1.68 17.68
C ALA A 127 5.66 0.76 17.64
N GLY A 128 4.53 1.22 17.08
CA GLY A 128 3.31 0.43 17.00
C GLY A 128 3.32 -0.60 15.87
N THR A 129 4.17 -0.42 14.85
CA THR A 129 4.35 -1.42 13.80
C THR A 129 5.72 -2.09 13.82
N HIS A 130 6.68 -1.51 14.55
CA HIS A 130 8.11 -1.84 14.51
C HIS A 130 8.76 -1.54 13.16
N TYR A 131 8.34 -0.44 12.52
CA TYR A 131 8.88 0.06 11.26
C TYR A 131 9.37 1.50 11.41
N LEU A 132 9.99 1.99 10.34
CA LEU A 132 10.35 3.38 10.15
C LEU A 132 9.59 3.94 8.95
N HIS A 133 9.26 5.22 9.04
CA HIS A 133 8.82 6.01 7.89
C HIS A 133 9.91 7.00 7.49
N GLN A 134 10.05 7.22 6.19
CA GLN A 134 10.90 8.29 5.65
C GLN A 134 10.12 9.13 4.65
N PHE A 135 10.30 10.45 4.70
CA PHE A 135 9.58 11.42 3.86
C PHE A 135 10.54 12.42 3.25
N THR A 136 10.35 12.74 1.97
CA THR A 136 11.13 13.79 1.26
C THR A 136 10.70 15.22 1.63
N CYS A 137 10.19 15.43 2.84
CA CYS A 137 9.48 16.66 3.18
C CYS A 137 10.40 17.82 3.55
N THR A 138 9.98 19.02 3.19
CA THR A 138 10.65 20.27 3.55
C THR A 138 10.24 20.75 4.96
N SER A 139 8.95 20.65 5.31
CA SER A 139 8.42 21.11 6.60
C SER A 139 7.46 20.13 7.26
N TYR A 140 7.42 20.14 8.59
CA TYR A 140 6.49 19.35 9.41
C TYR A 140 6.26 20.04 10.77
N SER A 141 5.10 19.80 11.39
CA SER A 141 4.80 20.20 12.79
C SER A 141 5.10 19.05 13.76
N ALA A 142 4.95 19.24 15.07
CA ALA A 142 5.32 18.20 16.05
C ALA A 142 4.46 16.91 15.87
N LEU A 143 5.09 15.79 15.52
CA LEU A 143 4.42 14.48 15.29
C LEU A 143 4.44 13.56 16.53
N THR A 144 4.94 14.08 17.65
CA THR A 144 5.07 13.38 18.93
C THR A 144 3.96 13.79 19.89
N ALA A 145 3.44 12.85 20.68
CA ALA A 145 2.44 13.12 21.73
C ALA A 145 2.81 14.32 22.62
N PRO A 146 1.82 15.11 23.12
CA PRO A 146 0.38 14.84 23.15
C PRO A 146 -0.41 15.33 21.92
N GLN A 147 0.21 16.11 21.04
CA GLN A 147 -0.41 16.56 19.79
C GLN A 147 0.09 15.68 18.65
N VAL A 148 -0.79 15.39 17.69
CA VAL A 148 -0.43 14.63 16.51
C VAL A 148 -0.47 15.61 15.34
N GLY A 149 0.71 16.04 14.91
CA GLY A 149 0.87 17.06 13.89
C GLY A 149 0.72 16.55 12.45
N THR A 150 1.26 17.35 11.55
CA THR A 150 1.15 17.18 10.10
C THR A 150 2.53 17.25 9.44
N ILE A 151 2.68 16.55 8.32
CA ILE A 151 3.81 16.72 7.39
C ILE A 151 3.29 17.50 6.19
N GLU A 152 3.94 18.61 5.87
CA GLU A 152 3.44 19.55 4.88
C GLU A 152 4.26 19.52 3.60
N PHE A 153 3.55 19.54 2.50
CA PHE A 153 4.06 19.52 1.15
C PHE A 153 3.40 20.69 0.37
N ALA A 154 4.21 21.68 -0.02
CA ALA A 154 3.80 22.79 -0.88
C ALA A 154 3.23 22.34 -2.25
N ALA A 155 2.54 23.23 -2.95
CA ALA A 155 2.07 23.00 -4.31
C ALA A 155 3.23 22.92 -5.32
N ASP A 156 2.95 22.35 -6.49
CA ASP A 156 3.86 22.29 -7.65
C ASP A 156 5.20 21.60 -7.34
N GLN A 157 5.15 20.56 -6.51
CA GLN A 157 6.32 19.75 -6.16
C GLN A 157 6.03 18.26 -6.30
N SER A 158 7.10 17.51 -6.48
CA SER A 158 7.10 16.06 -6.34
C SER A 158 7.76 15.65 -5.04
N GLY A 159 7.35 14.52 -4.49
CA GLY A 159 7.97 13.95 -3.31
C GLY A 159 7.69 12.46 -3.19
N ALA A 160 8.11 11.90 -2.06
CA ALA A 160 7.91 10.49 -1.77
C ALA A 160 7.81 10.23 -0.27
N PHE A 161 7.15 9.13 0.06
CA PHE A 161 7.16 8.57 1.40
C PHE A 161 7.29 7.04 1.35
N ARG A 162 8.05 6.50 2.29
CA ARG A 162 8.33 5.05 2.36
C ARG A 162 8.16 4.47 3.76
N TRP A 163 7.96 3.15 3.83
CA TRP A 163 7.75 2.38 5.05
C TRP A 163 8.67 1.17 5.10
N LEU A 164 9.61 1.17 6.04
CA LEU A 164 10.77 0.26 6.06
C LEU A 164 10.88 -0.49 7.38
N ARG A 165 11.38 -1.73 7.32
CA ARG A 165 11.60 -2.54 8.54
C ARG A 165 12.82 -2.08 9.33
N PHE A 166 13.83 -1.56 8.65
CA PHE A 166 15.08 -1.09 9.24
C PHE A 166 15.48 0.23 8.58
N GLU A 167 16.32 0.99 9.28
CA GLU A 167 16.84 2.22 8.74
C GLU A 167 17.76 1.93 7.55
N GLU A 168 17.43 2.51 6.42
CA GLU A 168 18.26 2.47 5.22
C GLU A 168 18.52 3.90 4.76
N ILE A 169 19.74 4.15 4.31
CA ILE A 169 20.07 5.44 3.69
C ILE A 169 19.25 5.55 2.41
N TRP A 170 18.49 6.62 2.30
CA TRP A 170 17.72 6.84 1.09
C TRP A 170 18.61 7.43 0.00
N HIS A 171 19.08 6.57 -0.90
CA HIS A 171 19.69 7.01 -2.15
C HIS A 171 18.59 7.50 -3.11
N TYR A 172 17.96 8.62 -2.78
CA TYR A 172 16.92 9.22 -3.60
C TYR A 172 17.54 9.77 -4.89
N ARG A 173 17.20 9.16 -6.05
CA ARG A 173 17.07 9.80 -7.37
C ARG A 173 16.88 8.78 -8.50
N SER A 174 15.79 8.94 -9.27
CA SER A 174 15.81 9.10 -10.75
C SER A 174 14.45 8.87 -11.41
N THR A 175 13.48 8.27 -10.70
CA THR A 175 12.20 7.89 -11.30
C THR A 175 11.12 8.91 -10.97
N SER A 176 10.47 9.44 -12.00
CA SER A 176 9.26 10.27 -11.89
C SER A 176 8.02 9.44 -11.58
N VAL A 177 6.95 10.08 -11.11
CA VAL A 177 5.65 9.43 -10.90
C VAL A 177 5.17 8.72 -12.18
N ASP A 178 5.31 9.37 -13.35
CA ASP A 178 4.92 8.77 -14.63
C ASP A 178 5.75 7.55 -15.02
N GLN A 179 7.07 7.58 -14.79
CA GLN A 179 7.93 6.43 -15.07
C GLN A 179 7.61 5.25 -14.15
N ALA A 180 7.39 5.51 -12.86
CA ALA A 180 6.99 4.49 -11.89
C ALA A 180 5.62 3.89 -12.24
N ALA A 181 4.65 4.75 -12.54
CA ALA A 181 3.32 4.35 -13.02
C ALA A 181 3.41 3.53 -14.31
N PHE A 182 4.28 3.91 -15.26
CA PHE A 182 4.46 3.16 -16.49
C PHE A 182 5.01 1.75 -16.25
N GLN A 183 5.97 1.57 -15.32
CA GLN A 183 6.51 0.25 -14.98
C GLN A 183 5.41 -0.69 -14.44
N TYR A 184 4.58 -0.21 -13.50
CA TYR A 184 3.47 -0.99 -12.98
C TYR A 184 2.36 -1.21 -14.01
N ALA A 185 2.14 -0.26 -14.94
CA ALA A 185 1.20 -0.45 -16.05
C ALA A 185 1.64 -1.59 -16.98
N VAL A 186 2.93 -1.63 -17.35
CA VAL A 186 3.51 -2.71 -18.15
C VAL A 186 3.42 -4.04 -17.41
N HIS A 187 3.76 -4.07 -16.11
CA HIS A 187 3.68 -5.29 -15.31
C HIS A 187 2.24 -5.80 -15.20
N PHE A 188 1.27 -4.92 -14.93
CA PHE A 188 -0.14 -5.31 -14.88
C PHE A 188 -0.66 -5.80 -16.23
N GLU A 189 -0.23 -5.19 -17.34
CA GLU A 189 -0.65 -5.63 -18.68
C GLU A 189 -0.06 -7.01 -19.03
N GLN A 190 1.19 -7.29 -18.65
CA GLN A 190 1.78 -8.62 -18.78
C GLN A 190 1.01 -9.66 -17.95
N TRP A 191 0.69 -9.33 -16.71
CA TRP A 191 -0.15 -10.15 -15.83
C TRP A 191 -1.53 -10.42 -16.45
N ARG A 192 -2.14 -9.39 -17.05
CA ARG A 192 -3.44 -9.46 -17.73
C ARG A 192 -3.42 -10.27 -19.01
N HIS A 193 -2.34 -10.25 -19.76
CA HIS A 193 -2.21 -11.00 -21.00
C HIS A 193 -2.25 -12.52 -20.80
N ALA A 194 -1.89 -13.01 -19.62
CA ALA A 194 -1.96 -14.43 -19.28
C ALA A 194 -3.39 -14.91 -18.96
N LEU A 195 -4.37 -14.00 -18.83
CA LEU A 195 -5.77 -14.33 -18.63
C LEU A 195 -6.35 -15.01 -19.88
N GLN A 196 -6.90 -16.21 -19.70
CA GLN A 196 -7.59 -16.93 -20.77
C GLN A 196 -8.88 -16.19 -21.18
N PRO A 197 -9.31 -16.28 -22.45
CA PRO A 197 -10.57 -15.70 -22.88
C PRO A 197 -11.75 -16.21 -22.04
N VAL A 198 -12.53 -15.29 -21.50
CA VAL A 198 -13.78 -15.58 -20.78
C VAL A 198 -14.99 -15.12 -21.60
N PRO A 199 -16.17 -15.74 -21.44
CA PRO A 199 -17.41 -15.22 -22.02
C PRO A 199 -17.63 -13.75 -21.68
N GLU A 200 -18.20 -12.99 -22.61
CA GLU A 200 -18.35 -11.52 -22.49
C GLU A 200 -19.01 -11.09 -21.18
N LEU A 201 -20.03 -11.84 -20.74
CA LEU A 201 -20.75 -11.60 -19.49
C LEU A 201 -19.83 -11.57 -18.26
N TYR A 202 -18.71 -12.31 -18.28
CA TYR A 202 -17.77 -12.43 -17.16
C TYR A 202 -16.52 -11.57 -17.30
N ARG A 203 -16.37 -10.81 -18.40
CA ARG A 203 -15.15 -10.04 -18.68
C ARG A 203 -14.81 -9.07 -17.54
N GLY A 204 -15.78 -8.27 -17.09
CA GLY A 204 -15.56 -7.32 -16.00
C GLY A 204 -15.22 -7.99 -14.66
N THR A 205 -15.85 -9.13 -14.35
CA THR A 205 -15.54 -9.90 -13.14
C THR A 205 -14.14 -10.50 -13.20
N ALA A 206 -13.74 -11.05 -14.36
CA ALA A 206 -12.41 -11.61 -14.55
C ALA A 206 -11.32 -10.54 -14.44
N GLU A 207 -11.56 -9.34 -14.96
CA GLU A 207 -10.64 -8.19 -14.82
C GLU A 207 -10.48 -7.75 -13.36
N LYS A 208 -11.59 -7.68 -12.58
CA LYS A 208 -11.52 -7.40 -11.14
C LYS A 208 -10.80 -8.49 -10.35
N ALA A 209 -11.07 -9.77 -10.65
CA ALA A 209 -10.40 -10.90 -9.98
C ALA A 209 -8.89 -10.91 -10.25
N LEU A 210 -8.50 -10.63 -11.49
CA LEU A 210 -7.11 -10.50 -11.88
C LEU A 210 -6.43 -9.34 -11.16
N LEU A 211 -7.10 -8.19 -11.07
CA LEU A 211 -6.63 -7.05 -10.30
C LEU A 211 -6.40 -7.42 -8.84
N LEU A 212 -7.32 -8.15 -8.21
CA LEU A 212 -7.16 -8.61 -6.83
C LEU A 212 -5.94 -9.51 -6.66
N LEU A 213 -5.75 -10.50 -7.54
CA LEU A 213 -4.61 -11.41 -7.46
C LEU A 213 -3.26 -10.67 -7.60
N TRP A 214 -3.20 -9.70 -8.51
CA TRP A 214 -2.00 -8.86 -8.70
C TRP A 214 -1.79 -7.90 -7.52
N ASN A 215 -2.84 -7.17 -7.12
CA ASN A 215 -2.77 -6.16 -6.08
C ASN A 215 -2.48 -6.77 -4.71
N CYS A 216 -3.00 -7.96 -4.41
CA CYS A 216 -2.88 -8.59 -3.09
C CYS A 216 -1.62 -9.44 -2.92
N GLU A 217 -0.69 -9.45 -3.88
CA GLU A 217 0.62 -10.06 -3.68
C GLU A 217 1.39 -9.33 -2.56
N VAL A 218 2.02 -10.11 -1.69
CA VAL A 218 2.81 -9.68 -0.55
C VAL A 218 4.19 -10.37 -0.53
N PRO A 219 5.22 -9.69 0.00
CA PRO A 219 6.57 -10.22 0.03
C PRO A 219 6.74 -11.21 1.19
N ILE A 220 7.86 -11.94 1.16
CA ILE A 220 8.35 -12.76 2.29
C ILE A 220 8.51 -11.86 3.52
N SER A 221 7.85 -12.19 4.63
CA SER A 221 7.89 -11.40 5.87
C SER A 221 7.35 -12.20 7.05
N GLY A 222 8.12 -12.24 8.14
CA GLY A 222 7.69 -12.92 9.38
C GLY A 222 7.38 -14.40 9.13
N SER A 223 6.17 -14.84 9.45
CA SER A 223 5.72 -16.21 9.17
C SER A 223 5.45 -16.49 7.69
N LEU A 224 5.41 -15.47 6.81
CA LEU A 224 5.35 -15.72 5.37
C LEU A 224 6.76 -16.08 4.88
N SER A 225 7.08 -17.38 4.86
CA SER A 225 8.35 -17.93 4.34
C SER A 225 8.50 -17.79 2.82
N ARG A 226 7.40 -17.45 2.12
CA ARG A 226 7.30 -17.38 0.66
C ARG A 226 6.52 -16.13 0.25
N ARG A 227 6.69 -15.70 -1.01
CA ARG A 227 5.77 -14.73 -1.63
C ARG A 227 4.38 -15.34 -1.64
N ALA A 228 3.37 -14.52 -1.43
CA ALA A 228 2.00 -15.01 -1.36
C ALA A 228 1.02 -13.94 -1.84
N ILE A 229 -0.22 -14.35 -2.08
CA ILE A 229 -1.36 -13.51 -2.40
C ILE A 229 -2.35 -13.66 -1.25
N PHE A 230 -2.63 -12.55 -0.58
CA PHE A 230 -3.72 -12.49 0.38
C PHE A 230 -5.07 -12.50 -0.33
N SER A 231 -6.11 -13.06 0.31
CA SER A 231 -7.47 -13.02 -0.25
C SER A 231 -7.98 -11.58 -0.43
N SER A 232 -7.62 -10.67 0.47
CA SER A 232 -7.84 -9.23 0.31
C SER A 232 -6.94 -8.43 1.25
N LYS A 233 -6.23 -7.43 0.72
CA LYS A 233 -5.49 -6.47 1.55
C LYS A 233 -6.37 -5.61 2.47
N SER A 234 -7.68 -5.49 2.18
CA SER A 234 -8.61 -4.64 2.94
C SER A 234 -9.33 -5.38 4.08
N TRP A 235 -9.70 -6.65 3.86
CA TRP A 235 -10.63 -7.36 4.76
C TRP A 235 -10.10 -8.73 5.22
N MET A 236 -9.44 -9.44 4.32
CA MET A 236 -8.95 -10.80 4.51
C MET A 236 -7.45 -10.85 4.19
N ASN A 237 -6.66 -10.20 5.04
CA ASN A 237 -5.24 -9.93 4.82
C ASN A 237 -4.32 -11.07 5.33
N SER A 238 -4.62 -12.29 4.90
CA SER A 238 -3.88 -13.50 5.22
C SER A 238 -3.96 -14.50 4.05
N VAL A 239 -3.28 -15.64 4.20
CA VAL A 239 -3.47 -16.83 3.35
C VAL A 239 -4.29 -17.85 4.14
N TRP A 240 -5.48 -18.20 3.66
CA TRP A 240 -6.29 -19.29 4.20
C TRP A 240 -5.97 -20.58 3.47
N SER A 241 -5.78 -21.67 4.20
CA SER A 241 -5.35 -22.95 3.64
C SER A 241 -6.31 -23.51 2.59
N TRP A 242 -7.62 -23.26 2.74
CA TRP A 242 -8.62 -23.67 1.77
C TRP A 242 -8.56 -22.84 0.47
N ASP A 243 -8.53 -21.50 0.58
CA ASP A 243 -8.46 -20.57 -0.55
C ASP A 243 -7.15 -20.67 -1.33
N ASN A 244 -6.07 -21.01 -0.62
CA ASN A 244 -4.70 -21.06 -1.13
C ASN A 244 -4.55 -21.84 -2.44
N CYS A 245 -5.21 -23.00 -2.52
CA CYS A 245 -5.14 -23.85 -3.71
C CYS A 245 -5.81 -23.21 -4.94
N PHE A 246 -6.89 -22.45 -4.76
CA PHE A 246 -7.56 -21.74 -5.85
C PHE A 246 -6.75 -20.56 -6.35
N HIS A 247 -6.08 -19.81 -5.45
CA HIS A 247 -5.13 -18.78 -5.85
C HIS A 247 -3.99 -19.38 -6.67
N ALA A 248 -3.37 -20.46 -6.19
CA ALA A 248 -2.29 -21.13 -6.89
C ALA A 248 -2.70 -21.61 -8.30
N LEU A 249 -3.89 -22.22 -8.41
CA LEU A 249 -4.43 -22.65 -9.71
C LEU A 249 -4.69 -21.47 -10.65
N ALA A 250 -5.21 -20.36 -10.14
CA ALA A 250 -5.53 -19.18 -10.93
C ALA A 250 -4.28 -18.49 -11.47
N ILE A 251 -3.20 -18.41 -10.68
CA ILE A 251 -1.97 -17.69 -11.04
C ILE A 251 -0.92 -18.57 -11.73
N ALA A 252 -1.07 -19.90 -11.74
CA ALA A 252 -0.13 -20.82 -12.38
C ALA A 252 0.19 -20.47 -13.86
N PRO A 253 -0.76 -20.01 -14.70
CA PRO A 253 -0.46 -19.56 -16.06
C PRO A 253 0.30 -18.23 -16.13
N MET A 254 0.29 -17.44 -15.05
CA MET A 254 0.82 -16.07 -14.97
C MET A 254 2.22 -16.07 -14.36
N ASP A 255 2.38 -16.74 -13.22
CA ASP A 255 3.62 -16.92 -12.49
C ASP A 255 3.62 -18.29 -11.80
N ALA A 256 4.24 -19.28 -12.46
CA ALA A 256 4.29 -20.65 -11.96
C ALA A 256 5.09 -20.78 -10.66
N GLN A 257 6.09 -19.92 -10.45
CA GLN A 257 6.87 -19.92 -9.21
C GLN A 257 6.02 -19.40 -8.06
N LEU A 258 5.30 -18.29 -8.26
CA LEU A 258 4.36 -17.76 -7.27
C LEU A 258 3.23 -18.74 -6.97
N ALA A 259 2.73 -19.48 -7.96
CA ALA A 259 1.74 -20.54 -7.75
C ALA A 259 2.24 -21.65 -6.81
N TRP A 260 3.48 -22.11 -7.02
CA TRP A 260 4.12 -23.06 -6.12
C TRP A 260 4.36 -22.47 -4.74
N ASP A 261 4.83 -21.23 -4.68
CA ASP A 261 5.08 -20.54 -3.43
C ASP A 261 3.80 -20.38 -2.60
N GLN A 262 2.70 -19.97 -3.25
CA GLN A 262 1.37 -19.92 -2.68
C GLN A 262 0.98 -21.29 -2.10
N LEU A 263 1.04 -22.35 -2.92
CA LEU A 263 0.64 -23.69 -2.48
C LEU A 263 1.47 -24.21 -1.30
N LEU A 264 2.80 -24.07 -1.37
CA LEU A 264 3.74 -24.63 -0.40
C LEU A 264 3.82 -23.85 0.90
N LEU A 265 3.44 -22.57 0.92
CA LEU A 265 3.47 -21.75 2.15
C LEU A 265 2.74 -22.44 3.31
N VAL A 266 1.59 -23.06 3.06
CA VAL A 266 0.82 -23.75 4.11
C VAL A 266 1.57 -24.97 4.67
N PHE A 267 2.34 -25.66 3.82
CA PHE A 267 3.10 -26.85 4.21
C PHE A 267 4.39 -26.51 4.95
N ASP A 268 4.97 -25.33 4.72
CA ASP A 268 6.13 -24.87 5.51
C ASP A 268 5.80 -24.75 7.02
N HIS A 269 4.52 -24.68 7.37
CA HIS A 269 4.00 -24.58 8.73
C HIS A 269 3.27 -25.86 9.20
N GLN A 270 3.44 -26.98 8.48
CA GLN A 270 2.84 -28.24 8.87
C GLN A 270 3.38 -28.71 10.23
N SER A 271 2.48 -29.03 11.15
CA SER A 271 2.86 -29.55 12.47
C SER A 271 3.50 -30.95 12.35
N PRO A 272 4.28 -31.40 13.36
CA PRO A 272 4.86 -32.75 13.38
C PRO A 272 3.83 -33.89 13.28
N ALA A 273 2.56 -33.63 13.62
CA ALA A 273 1.46 -34.59 13.50
C ALA A 273 0.78 -34.56 12.11
N GLY A 274 1.26 -33.72 11.19
CA GLY A 274 0.73 -33.59 9.82
C GLY A 274 -0.39 -32.56 9.65
N ALA A 275 -0.84 -31.88 10.70
CA ALA A 275 -1.87 -30.85 10.61
C ALA A 275 -1.35 -29.57 9.94
N LEU A 276 -2.14 -29.00 9.02
CA LEU A 276 -1.89 -27.72 8.37
C LEU A 276 -2.61 -26.58 9.12
N PRO A 277 -2.04 -25.36 9.16
CA PRO A 277 -2.72 -24.22 9.76
C PRO A 277 -3.93 -23.80 8.93
N ASP A 278 -4.97 -23.27 9.59
CA ASP A 278 -6.14 -22.71 8.91
C ASP A 278 -5.78 -21.43 8.14
N VAL A 279 -4.94 -20.58 8.74
CA VAL A 279 -4.54 -19.27 8.22
C VAL A 279 -3.08 -18.97 8.55
N ILE A 280 -2.38 -18.29 7.63
CA ILE A 280 -1.00 -17.81 7.81
C ILE A 280 -0.93 -16.33 7.39
N HIS A 281 -0.23 -15.51 8.16
CA HIS A 281 0.07 -14.12 7.79
C HIS A 281 1.44 -13.68 8.33
N ASP A 282 1.90 -12.48 8.00
CA ASP A 282 3.24 -12.01 8.37
C ASP A 282 3.49 -11.94 9.89
N GLY A 283 2.43 -11.84 10.71
CA GLY A 283 2.52 -11.83 12.17
C GLY A 283 2.42 -13.20 12.88
N GLY A 284 2.23 -14.31 12.17
CA GLY A 284 1.82 -15.57 12.79
C GLY A 284 1.18 -16.54 11.82
#